data_AF-A0A444JLW8-F1
#
_entry.id   AF-A0A444JLW8-F1
#
_cell.length_a   1.000
_cell.length_b   1.000
_cell.length_c   1.000
_cell.angle_alpha   90.00
_cell.angle_beta   90.00
_cell.angle_gamma   90.00
#
_symmetry.space_group_name_H-M   'P 1'
#
loop_
_entity.id
_entity.type
_entity.pdbx_description
1 polymer ?
#
loop_
_entity_poly.entity_id
_entity_poly.type
_entity_poly.pdbx_seq_one_letter_code
_entity_poly.pdbx_strand_id
1 'polypeptide(L)'
;MNNTDKDTKTDTKTPTVPTVKKEENINFTRSSQARTKELASYYAVSHLVSSDSDKDIAERTEYRQQKETQHEQENLERIFKLAYDSCSDERAGEPDPDWLYHFISIAKHIRGASMQKLWSRVLKQEIIIPGSTSLKALDTLKKMTQKEAQTFHRACMLTCHFGNDESKKLLTSIKVRHGALSLFRPPSSDKLALGSYQLPYSNLLVLMELGLLLRSELESGEINIESPLAFGYQDSRYLLIPTKKRVTLTYYRLSPVGQEIASLLGNKNHEPYRESLLELLAKHFIVEKNEGSQLNLAT
;
A
#
# COMPACT_ATOMS: atom_id res chain seq x y z
N MET A 1 30.00 21.30 78.76
CA MET A 1 30.80 22.51 79.04
C MET A 1 31.07 23.22 77.73
N ASN A 2 30.58 24.46 77.61
CA ASN A 2 30.83 25.41 76.52
C ASN A 2 32.28 25.93 76.56
N ASN A 3 32.85 26.28 75.39
CA ASN A 3 33.37 27.62 75.05
C ASN A 3 34.08 27.61 73.67
N THR A 4 33.65 28.44 72.70
CA THR A 4 34.25 29.73 72.22
C THR A 4 35.68 29.57 71.69
N ASP A 5 36.16 30.16 70.58
CA ASP A 5 35.77 31.23 69.66
C ASP A 5 36.65 31.00 68.39
N LYS A 6 36.13 31.12 67.17
CA LYS A 6 36.37 32.23 66.21
C LYS A 6 37.82 32.63 65.91
N ASP A 7 38.13 32.59 64.61
CA ASP A 7 38.75 33.62 63.74
C ASP A 7 39.64 32.94 62.68
N THR A 8 39.62 33.24 61.38
CA THR A 8 39.19 34.45 60.66
C THR A 8 39.07 34.13 59.15
N LYS A 9 38.01 34.68 58.50
CA LYS A 9 37.97 35.40 57.20
C LYS A 9 38.62 34.76 55.94
N THR A 10 38.00 34.76 54.75
CA THR A 10 37.14 35.80 54.15
C THR A 10 36.37 35.27 52.95
N ASP A 11 35.05 35.47 52.96
CA ASP A 11 34.15 35.52 51.81
C ASP A 11 34.28 36.84 51.04
N THR A 12 34.04 36.83 49.73
CA THR A 12 32.97 37.58 48.99
C THR A 12 33.31 37.59 47.48
N LYS A 13 32.41 37.22 46.56
CA LYS A 13 31.11 37.85 46.26
C LYS A 13 30.08 36.89 45.62
N THR A 14 28.88 36.95 46.21
CA THR A 14 27.47 36.83 45.75
C THR A 14 27.14 37.09 44.25
N PRO A 15 25.88 36.91 43.73
CA PRO A 15 24.66 36.21 44.23
C PRO A 15 23.77 35.46 43.16
N THR A 16 22.96 34.47 43.61
CA THR A 16 21.52 34.12 43.29
C THR A 16 21.02 34.08 41.81
N VAL A 17 20.16 33.17 41.27
CA VAL A 17 18.87 32.46 41.56
C VAL A 17 18.65 31.49 40.34
N PRO A 18 17.61 30.62 40.14
CA PRO A 18 16.72 29.80 40.97
C PRO A 18 16.84 28.27 40.73
N THR A 19 16.23 27.53 41.65
CA THR A 19 15.78 26.14 41.56
C THR A 19 15.01 25.82 40.26
N VAL A 20 15.45 24.79 39.53
CA VAL A 20 14.61 24.06 38.56
C VAL A 20 14.46 22.62 39.08
N LYS A 21 13.23 22.28 39.48
CA LYS A 21 12.82 20.90 39.70
C LYS A 21 13.05 20.14 38.40
N LYS A 22 13.95 19.17 38.42
CA LYS A 22 14.14 18.23 37.32
C LYS A 22 12.86 17.38 37.27
N GLU A 23 11.97 17.70 36.33
CA GLU A 23 10.95 16.77 35.90
C GLU A 23 11.68 15.55 35.33
N GLU A 24 11.71 14.48 36.13
CA GLU A 24 12.10 13.16 35.67
C GLU A 24 11.05 12.72 34.64
N ASN A 25 11.42 12.87 33.36
CA ASN A 25 10.73 12.24 32.25
C ASN A 25 10.99 10.73 32.36
N ILE A 26 10.21 10.05 33.18
CA ILE A 26 10.27 8.59 33.33
C ILE A 26 9.58 7.98 32.10
N ASN A 27 10.29 7.97 30.97
CA ASN A 27 10.05 6.98 29.94
C ASN A 27 10.52 5.64 30.51
N PHE A 28 9.66 4.96 31.26
CA PHE A 28 9.87 3.57 31.67
C PHE A 28 9.88 2.72 30.39
N THR A 29 11.03 2.64 29.72
CA THR A 29 11.26 1.66 28.67
C THR A 29 11.06 0.29 29.30
N ARG A 30 9.89 -0.33 29.05
CA ARG A 30 9.61 -1.69 29.48
C ARG A 30 10.76 -2.58 29.00
N SER A 31 11.33 -3.38 29.91
CA SER A 31 12.39 -4.31 29.52
C SER A 31 11.86 -5.31 28.50
N SER A 32 12.72 -5.75 27.59
CA SER A 32 12.37 -6.81 26.62
C SER A 32 11.89 -8.08 27.34
N GLN A 33 12.46 -8.40 28.50
CA GLN A 33 12.02 -9.51 29.35
C GLN A 33 10.59 -9.33 29.87
N ALA A 34 10.23 -8.15 30.40
CA ALA A 34 8.87 -7.87 30.85
C ALA A 34 7.88 -7.98 29.69
N ARG A 35 8.25 -7.50 28.50
CA ARG A 35 7.40 -7.61 27.31
C ARG A 35 7.23 -9.04 26.85
N THR A 36 8.30 -9.85 26.87
CA THR A 36 8.23 -11.28 26.55
C THR A 36 7.32 -12.03 27.52
N LYS A 37 7.40 -11.72 28.83
CA LYS A 37 6.50 -12.30 29.83
C LYS A 37 5.04 -11.94 29.57
N GLU A 38 4.74 -10.66 29.31
CA GLU A 38 3.38 -10.22 28.93
C GLU A 38 2.85 -10.96 27.70
N LEU A 39 3.68 -11.09 26.65
CA LEU A 39 3.29 -11.79 25.43
C LEU A 39 3.09 -13.29 25.66
N ALA A 40 3.96 -13.91 26.45
CA ALA A 40 3.84 -15.33 26.78
C ALA A 40 2.54 -15.61 27.54
N SER A 41 2.18 -14.77 28.51
CA SER A 41 0.89 -14.86 29.21
C SER A 41 -0.27 -14.60 28.27
N TYR A 42 -0.19 -13.58 27.41
CA TYR A 42 -1.23 -13.25 26.45
C TYR A 42 -1.48 -14.40 25.46
N TYR A 43 -0.44 -15.11 25.00
CA TYR A 43 -0.59 -16.25 24.08
C TYR A 43 -0.72 -17.62 24.76
N ALA A 44 -0.91 -17.65 26.09
CA ALA A 44 -1.02 -18.89 26.86
C ALA A 44 0.21 -19.83 26.74
N VAL A 45 1.41 -19.25 26.60
CA VAL A 45 2.71 -19.95 26.47
C VAL A 45 3.70 -19.55 27.59
N SER A 46 3.20 -19.12 28.75
CA SER A 46 4.03 -18.60 29.86
C SER A 46 4.61 -19.65 30.80
N HIS A 47 4.29 -20.94 30.65
CA HIS A 47 4.65 -21.98 31.63
C HIS A 47 6.15 -22.00 31.98
N LEU A 48 7.05 -21.90 30.99
CA LEU A 48 8.50 -21.86 31.24
C LEU A 48 9.05 -20.44 31.51
N VAL A 49 8.26 -19.40 31.28
CA VAL A 49 8.69 -17.99 31.45
C VAL A 49 8.44 -17.52 32.88
N SER A 50 7.36 -17.97 33.50
CA SER A 50 6.98 -17.54 34.84
C SER A 50 6.49 -18.64 35.77
N SER A 51 6.44 -19.91 35.32
CA SER A 51 6.07 -21.07 36.17
C SER A 51 4.74 -20.88 36.91
N ASP A 52 3.79 -20.14 36.32
CA ASP A 52 2.57 -19.68 36.99
C ASP A 52 1.42 -20.72 37.00
N SER A 53 1.66 -22.00 36.66
CA SER A 53 0.59 -22.97 36.42
C SER A 53 1.01 -24.40 36.67
N ASP A 54 0.33 -25.07 37.61
CA ASP A 54 0.43 -26.52 37.87
C ASP A 54 -0.29 -27.38 36.82
N LYS A 55 -0.96 -26.76 35.84
CA LYS A 55 -1.62 -27.45 34.74
C LYS A 55 -0.66 -28.26 33.90
N ASP A 56 -1.10 -29.45 33.50
CA ASP A 56 -0.33 -30.32 32.62
C ASP A 56 -0.24 -29.77 31.18
N ILE A 57 0.47 -30.49 30.30
CA ILE A 57 0.63 -30.08 28.91
C ILE A 57 -0.68 -30.12 28.12
N ALA A 58 -1.59 -31.04 28.44
CA ALA A 58 -2.85 -31.21 27.72
C ALA A 58 -3.79 -30.04 28.00
N GLU A 59 -4.00 -29.70 29.28
CA GLU A 59 -4.85 -28.58 29.72
C GLU A 59 -4.33 -27.24 29.16
N ARG A 60 -3.01 -27.04 29.14
CA ARG A 60 -2.41 -25.82 28.57
C ARG A 60 -2.61 -25.74 27.05
N THR A 61 -2.53 -26.87 26.37
CA THR A 61 -2.73 -26.95 24.90
C THR A 61 -4.18 -26.65 24.56
N GLU A 62 -5.13 -27.24 25.28
CA GLU A 62 -6.56 -27.00 25.09
C GLU A 62 -6.92 -25.53 25.32
N TYR A 63 -6.45 -24.94 26.43
CA TYR A 63 -6.68 -23.53 26.71
C TYR A 63 -6.12 -22.61 25.62
N ARG A 64 -4.91 -22.89 25.11
CA ARG A 64 -4.32 -22.14 23.98
C ARG A 64 -5.18 -22.27 22.72
N GLN A 65 -5.65 -23.47 22.41
CA GLN A 65 -6.46 -23.73 21.22
C GLN A 65 -7.81 -22.98 21.28
N GLN A 66 -8.50 -23.04 22.43
CA GLN A 66 -9.74 -22.30 22.65
C GLN A 66 -9.55 -20.78 22.50
N LYS A 67 -8.43 -20.25 23.00
CA LYS A 67 -8.11 -18.83 22.87
C LYS A 67 -7.81 -18.43 21.42
N GLU A 68 -7.09 -19.28 20.69
CA GLU A 68 -6.77 -19.07 19.28
C GLU A 68 -8.04 -19.05 18.42
N THR A 69 -8.95 -20.02 18.61
CA THR A 69 -10.23 -20.06 17.88
C THR A 69 -11.14 -18.88 18.20
N GLN A 70 -11.17 -18.42 19.46
CA GLN A 70 -11.91 -17.20 19.82
C GLN A 70 -11.37 -15.98 19.06
N HIS A 71 -10.05 -15.81 19.00
CA HIS A 71 -9.45 -14.68 18.28
C HIS A 71 -9.67 -14.76 16.76
N GLU A 72 -9.66 -15.96 16.19
CA GLU A 72 -10.02 -16.17 14.78
C GLU A 72 -11.48 -15.77 14.50
N GLN A 73 -12.40 -16.14 15.38
CA GLN A 73 -13.82 -15.78 15.28
C GLN A 73 -14.04 -14.25 15.38
N GLU A 74 -13.47 -13.61 16.41
CA GLU A 74 -13.54 -12.15 16.59
C GLU A 74 -13.02 -11.39 15.36
N ASN A 75 -12.00 -11.95 14.72
CA ASN A 75 -11.41 -11.36 13.54
C ASN A 75 -12.33 -11.48 12.31
N LEU A 76 -12.91 -12.66 12.07
CA LEU A 76 -13.90 -12.85 11.00
C LEU A 76 -15.09 -11.91 11.18
N GLU A 77 -15.67 -11.88 12.38
CA GLU A 77 -16.81 -11.01 12.69
C GLU A 77 -16.49 -9.55 12.43
N ARG A 78 -15.27 -9.10 12.77
CA ARG A 78 -14.83 -7.74 12.48
C ARG A 78 -14.73 -7.45 10.98
N ILE A 79 -14.20 -8.38 10.19
CA ILE A 79 -14.10 -8.21 8.72
C ILE A 79 -15.50 -8.14 8.11
N PHE A 80 -16.41 -9.04 8.52
CA PHE A 80 -17.80 -9.04 8.06
C PHE A 80 -18.54 -7.77 8.49
N LYS A 81 -18.33 -7.29 9.72
CA LYS A 81 -18.91 -6.02 10.20
C LYS A 81 -18.42 -4.84 9.37
N LEU A 82 -17.12 -4.76 9.09
CA LEU A 82 -16.55 -3.71 8.23
C LEU A 82 -17.10 -3.77 6.80
N ALA A 83 -17.36 -4.97 6.27
CA ALA A 83 -17.94 -5.13 4.95
C ALA A 83 -19.40 -4.65 4.95
N TYR A 84 -20.20 -5.14 5.91
CA TYR A 84 -21.59 -4.74 6.13
C TYR A 84 -21.75 -3.22 6.25
N ASP A 85 -20.93 -2.57 7.08
CA ASP A 85 -20.96 -1.12 7.28
C ASP A 85 -20.60 -0.31 6.02
N SER A 86 -19.93 -0.95 5.06
CA SER A 86 -19.57 -0.33 3.78
C SER A 86 -20.54 -0.64 2.65
N CYS A 87 -21.43 -1.63 2.83
CA CYS A 87 -22.47 -1.95 1.87
C CYS A 87 -23.60 -0.90 1.94
N SER A 88 -24.28 -0.71 0.81
CA SER A 88 -25.53 0.04 0.74
C SER A 88 -26.63 -0.85 0.15
N ASP A 89 -27.79 -0.30 -0.22
CA ASP A 89 -28.90 -1.06 -0.84
C ASP A 89 -28.60 -1.38 -2.32
N GLU A 90 -27.42 -1.95 -2.56
CA GLU A 90 -26.87 -2.36 -3.84
C GLU A 90 -27.32 -3.80 -4.15
N ARG A 91 -27.49 -4.13 -5.43
CA ARG A 91 -27.80 -5.50 -5.83
C ARG A 91 -26.65 -6.43 -5.45
N ALA A 92 -26.94 -7.41 -4.60
CA ALA A 92 -26.01 -8.47 -4.23
C ALA A 92 -26.13 -9.67 -5.18
N GLY A 93 -25.00 -10.30 -5.48
CA GLY A 93 -24.90 -11.64 -6.01
C GLY A 93 -24.44 -12.62 -4.93
N GLU A 94 -24.39 -13.90 -5.28
CA GLU A 94 -23.91 -14.96 -4.40
C GLU A 94 -22.46 -15.31 -4.77
N PRO A 95 -21.48 -15.09 -3.88
CA PRO A 95 -20.11 -15.55 -4.08
C PRO A 95 -20.03 -17.06 -4.25
N ASP A 96 -19.05 -17.51 -5.02
CA ASP A 96 -18.78 -18.95 -5.16
C ASP A 96 -18.49 -19.59 -3.78
N PRO A 97 -19.09 -20.76 -3.46
CA PRO A 97 -18.90 -21.39 -2.15
C PRO A 97 -17.46 -21.78 -1.85
N ASP A 98 -16.69 -22.25 -2.84
CA ASP A 98 -15.29 -22.63 -2.66
C ASP A 98 -14.43 -21.39 -2.44
N TRP A 99 -14.73 -20.30 -3.17
CA TRP A 99 -14.12 -19.00 -2.92
C TRP A 99 -14.39 -18.49 -1.51
N LEU A 100 -15.64 -18.55 -1.05
CA LEU A 100 -16.03 -18.05 0.27
C LEU A 100 -15.37 -18.88 1.38
N TYR A 101 -15.33 -20.20 1.22
CA TYR A 101 -14.61 -21.09 2.12
C TYR A 101 -13.12 -20.72 2.18
N HIS A 102 -12.47 -20.53 1.04
CA HIS A 102 -11.07 -20.12 0.98
C HIS A 102 -10.85 -18.76 1.66
N PHE A 103 -11.68 -17.77 1.33
CA PHE A 103 -11.65 -16.44 1.92
C PHE A 103 -11.74 -16.50 3.46
N ILE A 104 -12.73 -17.20 4.01
CA ILE A 104 -12.91 -17.34 5.47
C ILE A 104 -11.68 -18.02 6.09
N SER A 105 -11.17 -19.08 5.46
CA SER A 105 -10.04 -19.86 5.98
C SER A 105 -8.76 -19.04 6.17
N ILE A 106 -8.54 -18.02 5.35
CA ILE A 106 -7.36 -17.15 5.39
C ILE A 106 -7.64 -15.83 6.11
N ALA A 107 -8.85 -15.27 5.97
CA ALA A 107 -9.24 -13.99 6.57
C ALA A 107 -9.22 -14.06 8.10
N LYS A 108 -9.53 -15.22 8.69
CA LYS A 108 -9.52 -15.45 10.14
C LYS A 108 -8.16 -15.20 10.81
N HIS A 109 -7.07 -15.20 10.05
CA HIS A 109 -5.72 -14.91 10.56
C HIS A 109 -5.28 -13.43 10.40
N ILE A 110 -6.09 -12.57 9.77
CA ILE A 110 -5.75 -11.17 9.45
C ILE A 110 -6.04 -10.21 10.63
N ARG A 111 -5.06 -9.96 11.50
CA ARG A 111 -5.28 -9.18 12.74
C ARG A 111 -5.12 -7.66 12.62
N GLY A 112 -4.43 -7.18 11.59
CA GLY A 112 -4.10 -5.75 11.45
C GLY A 112 -5.29 -4.93 10.96
N ALA A 113 -5.67 -3.86 11.67
CA ALA A 113 -6.85 -3.06 11.35
C ALA A 113 -6.88 -2.51 9.90
N SER A 114 -5.73 -2.11 9.35
CA SER A 114 -5.65 -1.67 7.95
C SER A 114 -5.88 -2.81 6.96
N MET A 115 -5.36 -4.00 7.26
CA MET A 115 -5.59 -5.18 6.43
C MET A 115 -7.04 -5.65 6.56
N GLN A 116 -7.62 -5.66 7.76
CA GLN A 116 -9.04 -6.00 7.96
C GLN A 116 -9.97 -5.14 7.08
N LYS A 117 -9.70 -3.82 6.97
CA LYS A 117 -10.43 -2.92 6.06
C LYS A 117 -10.22 -3.25 4.58
N LEU A 118 -9.04 -3.74 4.19
CA LEU A 118 -8.78 -4.16 2.82
C LEU A 118 -9.54 -5.46 2.51
N TRP A 119 -9.47 -6.43 3.41
CA TRP A 119 -10.17 -7.70 3.31
C TRP A 119 -11.70 -7.53 3.32
N SER A 120 -12.22 -6.55 4.07
CA SER A 120 -13.65 -6.24 4.04
C SER A 120 -14.11 -5.66 2.70
N ARG A 121 -13.26 -4.88 2.01
CA ARG A 121 -13.54 -4.39 0.65
C ARG A 121 -13.51 -5.50 -0.38
N VAL A 122 -12.56 -6.44 -0.25
CA VAL A 122 -12.51 -7.65 -1.10
C VAL A 122 -13.83 -8.42 -0.97
N LEU A 123 -14.29 -8.65 0.26
CA LEU A 123 -15.57 -9.33 0.51
C LEU A 123 -16.76 -8.55 -0.08
N LYS A 124 -16.83 -7.23 0.16
CA LYS A 124 -17.88 -6.38 -0.41
C LYS A 124 -17.91 -6.49 -1.94
N GLN A 125 -16.75 -6.38 -2.59
CA GLN A 125 -16.67 -6.42 -4.05
C GLN A 125 -17.17 -7.76 -4.59
N GLU A 126 -16.78 -8.87 -3.96
CA GLU A 126 -17.21 -10.20 -4.38
C GLU A 126 -18.71 -10.43 -4.19
N ILE A 127 -19.30 -9.86 -3.13
CA ILE A 127 -20.76 -9.89 -2.93
C ILE A 127 -21.50 -9.08 -3.99
N ILE A 128 -20.98 -7.93 -4.42
CA ILE A 128 -21.65 -7.10 -5.45
C ILE A 128 -21.44 -7.68 -6.85
N ILE A 129 -20.22 -8.14 -7.13
CA ILE A 129 -19.80 -8.67 -8.43
C ILE A 129 -19.08 -10.01 -8.19
N PRO A 130 -19.82 -11.13 -8.10
CA PRO A 130 -19.21 -12.44 -7.97
C PRO A 130 -18.23 -12.72 -9.13
N GLY A 131 -17.08 -13.32 -8.81
CA GLY A 131 -15.98 -13.56 -9.74
C GLY A 131 -15.04 -12.37 -9.92
N SER A 132 -15.19 -11.28 -9.15
CA SER A 132 -14.33 -10.09 -9.23
C SER A 132 -12.91 -10.33 -8.74
N THR A 133 -12.75 -11.21 -7.76
CA THR A 133 -11.47 -11.50 -7.12
C THR A 133 -11.14 -12.97 -7.25
N SER A 134 -10.04 -13.32 -7.89
CA SER A 134 -9.61 -14.71 -8.00
C SER A 134 -9.01 -15.26 -6.69
N LEU A 135 -8.99 -16.59 -6.54
CA LEU A 135 -8.26 -17.27 -5.46
C LEU A 135 -6.76 -16.89 -5.44
N LYS A 136 -6.16 -16.65 -6.61
CA LYS A 136 -4.77 -16.20 -6.73
C LYS A 136 -4.59 -14.80 -6.13
N ALA A 137 -5.54 -13.89 -6.33
CA ALA A 137 -5.51 -12.57 -5.73
C ALA A 137 -5.63 -12.64 -4.20
N LEU A 138 -6.48 -13.52 -3.67
CA LEU A 138 -6.58 -13.78 -2.24
C LEU A 138 -5.26 -14.27 -1.63
N ASP A 139 -4.61 -15.24 -2.28
CA ASP A 139 -3.33 -15.78 -1.82
C ASP A 139 -2.20 -14.76 -1.89
N THR A 140 -2.18 -13.91 -2.92
CA THR A 140 -1.24 -12.80 -3.01
C THR A 140 -1.49 -11.80 -1.89
N LEU A 141 -2.74 -11.40 -1.65
CA LEU A 141 -3.10 -10.47 -0.59
C LEU A 141 -2.71 -10.98 0.81
N LYS A 142 -2.87 -12.29 1.05
CA LYS A 142 -2.48 -12.96 2.31
C LYS A 142 -0.97 -12.87 2.56
N LYS A 143 -0.15 -12.92 1.51
CA LYS A 143 1.32 -12.87 1.61
C LYS A 143 1.86 -11.46 1.86
N MET A 144 1.04 -10.43 1.65
CA MET A 144 1.46 -9.04 1.78
C MET A 144 1.48 -8.60 3.24
N THR A 145 2.58 -7.96 3.63
CA THR A 145 2.63 -7.11 4.81
C THR A 145 1.84 -5.81 4.60
N GLN A 146 1.50 -5.13 5.69
CA GLN A 146 0.85 -3.81 5.62
C GLN A 146 1.68 -2.80 4.82
N LYS A 147 3.02 -2.85 4.93
CA LYS A 147 3.92 -1.96 4.20
C LYS A 147 3.88 -2.22 2.71
N GLU A 148 3.86 -3.49 2.29
CA GLU A 148 3.74 -3.87 0.89
C GLU A 148 2.39 -3.48 0.29
N ALA A 149 1.29 -3.64 1.05
CA ALA A 149 -0.03 -3.19 0.64
C ALA A 149 -0.07 -1.66 0.45
N GLN A 150 0.57 -0.90 1.33
CA GLN A 150 0.71 0.55 1.16
C GLN A 150 1.56 0.92 -0.05
N THR A 151 2.66 0.20 -0.29
CA THR A 151 3.49 0.39 -1.49
C THR A 151 2.71 0.13 -2.77
N PHE A 152 1.91 -0.95 -2.80
CA PHE A 152 1.06 -1.26 -3.94
C PHE A 152 -0.03 -0.21 -4.16
N HIS A 153 -0.67 0.26 -3.08
CA HIS A 153 -1.64 1.35 -3.16
C HIS A 153 -1.03 2.63 -3.74
N ARG A 154 0.18 3.00 -3.32
CA ARG A 154 0.91 4.13 -3.92
C ARG A 154 1.15 3.90 -5.40
N ALA A 155 1.61 2.70 -5.80
CA ALA A 155 1.80 2.38 -7.21
C ALA A 155 0.50 2.57 -8.01
N CYS A 156 -0.63 2.07 -7.52
CA CYS A 156 -1.94 2.21 -8.18
C CYS A 156 -2.33 3.67 -8.43
N MET A 157 -2.03 4.58 -7.50
CA MET A 157 -2.29 6.03 -7.66
C MET A 157 -1.47 6.69 -8.79
N LEU A 158 -0.33 6.09 -9.15
CA LEU A 158 0.54 6.56 -10.23
C LEU A 158 0.26 5.85 -11.56
N THR A 159 -0.64 4.88 -11.58
CA THR A 159 -0.92 4.15 -12.83
C THR A 159 -1.73 4.97 -13.83
N CYS A 160 -1.42 4.76 -15.10
CA CYS A 160 -2.17 5.20 -16.26
C CYS A 160 -2.62 3.98 -17.08
N HIS A 161 -3.46 4.20 -18.09
CA HIS A 161 -3.74 3.22 -19.14
C HIS A 161 -3.69 3.94 -20.48
N PHE A 162 -3.42 3.23 -21.56
CA PHE A 162 -3.36 3.83 -22.89
C PHE A 162 -3.50 2.79 -23.99
N GLY A 163 -3.93 3.26 -25.16
CA GLY A 163 -4.29 2.41 -26.30
C GLY A 163 -5.57 1.63 -26.03
N ASN A 164 -5.69 0.46 -26.65
CA ASN A 164 -6.86 -0.41 -26.53
C ASN A 164 -6.81 -1.31 -25.27
N ASP A 165 -5.81 -1.12 -24.42
CA ASP A 165 -5.55 -1.95 -23.26
C ASP A 165 -5.75 -1.15 -21.98
N GLU A 166 -6.88 -1.40 -21.32
CA GLU A 166 -7.29 -0.75 -20.07
C GLU A 166 -6.47 -1.19 -18.85
N SER A 167 -5.53 -2.13 -19.03
CA SER A 167 -4.64 -2.52 -17.94
C SER A 167 -3.87 -1.32 -17.39
N LYS A 168 -3.82 -1.22 -16.06
CA LYS A 168 -3.04 -0.21 -15.35
C LYS A 168 -1.54 -0.44 -15.55
N LYS A 169 -0.84 0.64 -15.89
CA LYS A 169 0.57 0.69 -16.25
C LYS A 169 1.26 1.82 -15.48
N LEU A 170 2.50 1.61 -15.07
CA LEU A 170 3.38 2.63 -14.52
C LEU A 170 4.29 3.15 -15.65
N LEU A 171 4.00 4.35 -16.15
CA LEU A 171 4.85 5.00 -17.15
C LEU A 171 6.21 5.37 -16.54
N THR A 172 7.30 4.97 -17.19
CA THR A 172 8.66 5.24 -16.72
C THR A 172 9.38 6.25 -17.60
N SER A 173 9.18 6.23 -18.91
CA SER A 173 9.81 7.19 -19.83
C SER A 173 9.12 7.29 -21.18
N ILE A 174 9.44 8.35 -21.90
CA ILE A 174 9.11 8.56 -23.31
C ILE A 174 10.42 8.52 -24.10
N LYS A 175 10.49 7.67 -25.11
CA LYS A 175 11.66 7.55 -26.01
C LYS A 175 11.32 8.11 -27.37
N VAL A 176 12.27 8.82 -27.97
CA VAL A 176 12.20 9.27 -29.36
C VAL A 176 13.39 8.70 -30.10
N ARG A 177 13.14 7.84 -31.09
CA ARG A 177 14.20 7.25 -31.92
C ARG A 177 14.48 8.15 -33.12
N HIS A 178 15.76 8.41 -33.40
CA HIS A 178 16.14 9.19 -34.56
C HIS A 178 16.07 8.37 -35.87
N GLY A 179 15.98 9.07 -37.00
CA GLY A 179 15.99 8.50 -38.35
C GLY A 179 17.32 7.83 -38.72
N ALA A 180 17.34 7.06 -39.82
CA ALA A 180 18.53 6.34 -40.30
C ALA A 180 19.76 7.24 -40.59
N LEU A 181 19.54 8.53 -40.82
CA LEU A 181 20.61 9.52 -41.07
C LEU A 181 21.28 10.05 -39.79
N SER A 182 20.84 9.61 -38.60
CA SER A 182 21.31 10.11 -37.30
C SER A 182 21.88 9.00 -36.41
N LEU A 183 22.52 7.98 -37.03
CA LEU A 183 23.09 6.78 -36.37
C LEU A 183 24.09 7.08 -35.23
N PHE A 184 24.61 8.30 -35.13
CA PHE A 184 25.57 8.69 -34.09
C PHE A 184 24.95 9.43 -32.89
N ARG A 185 23.65 9.74 -32.91
CA ARG A 185 22.97 10.32 -31.73
C ARG A 185 22.25 9.22 -30.95
N PRO A 186 22.49 9.10 -29.63
CA PRO A 186 21.70 8.22 -28.79
C PRO A 186 20.22 8.65 -28.82
N PRO A 187 19.27 7.71 -28.74
CA PRO A 187 17.87 8.06 -28.64
C PRO A 187 17.64 8.94 -27.41
N SER A 188 16.92 10.05 -27.59
CA SER A 188 16.53 10.89 -26.46
C SER A 188 15.46 10.17 -25.64
N SER A 189 15.63 10.12 -24.33
CA SER A 189 14.66 9.56 -23.40
C SER A 189 14.43 10.54 -22.26
N ASP A 190 13.19 10.97 -22.11
CA ASP A 190 12.77 11.76 -20.96
C ASP A 190 12.09 10.82 -19.95
N LYS A 191 12.63 10.79 -18.74
CA LYS A 191 12.20 9.86 -17.68
C LYS A 191 11.24 10.52 -16.71
N LEU A 192 10.32 9.72 -16.19
CA LEU A 192 9.44 10.06 -15.09
C LEU A 192 10.02 9.49 -13.78
N ALA A 193 10.42 10.37 -12.87
CA ALA A 193 11.06 9.98 -11.62
C ALA A 193 10.02 9.47 -10.60
N LEU A 194 9.59 8.21 -10.71
CA LEU A 194 8.66 7.57 -9.77
C LEU A 194 9.15 7.62 -8.30
N GLY A 195 10.47 7.66 -8.10
CA GLY A 195 11.09 7.81 -6.77
C GLY A 195 10.67 9.09 -6.03
N SER A 196 10.44 10.19 -6.75
CA SER A 196 9.94 11.45 -6.18
C SER A 196 8.53 11.33 -5.60
N TYR A 197 7.81 10.26 -5.98
CA TYR A 197 6.45 9.95 -5.55
C TYR A 197 6.41 8.72 -4.62
N GLN A 198 7.48 8.51 -3.86
CA GLN A 198 7.63 7.42 -2.89
C GLN A 198 7.54 6.01 -3.53
N LEU A 199 7.88 5.91 -4.81
CA LEU A 199 7.95 4.65 -5.54
C LEU A 199 9.33 4.46 -6.20
N PRO A 200 10.41 4.34 -5.40
CA PRO A 200 11.74 3.98 -5.92
C PRO A 200 11.74 2.59 -6.56
N TYR A 201 12.79 2.29 -7.34
CA TYR A 201 12.89 1.00 -8.04
C TYR A 201 12.87 -0.22 -7.10
N SER A 202 13.43 -0.11 -5.88
CA SER A 202 13.36 -1.17 -4.88
C SER A 202 11.92 -1.56 -4.52
N ASN A 203 11.00 -0.59 -4.50
CA ASN A 203 9.58 -0.87 -4.29
C ASN A 203 8.98 -1.63 -5.48
N LEU A 204 9.39 -1.32 -6.72
CA LEU A 204 8.93 -2.06 -7.90
C LEU A 204 9.40 -3.52 -7.86
N LEU A 205 10.63 -3.78 -7.42
CA LEU A 205 11.15 -5.14 -7.26
C LEU A 205 10.31 -5.96 -6.28
N VAL A 206 9.91 -5.37 -5.14
CA VAL A 206 9.00 -6.02 -4.18
C VAL A 206 7.65 -6.32 -4.81
N LEU A 207 7.07 -5.38 -5.57
CA LEU A 207 5.80 -5.61 -6.26
C LEU A 207 5.89 -6.71 -7.34
N MET A 208 7.04 -6.82 -8.02
CA MET A 208 7.31 -7.90 -8.96
C MET A 208 7.46 -9.26 -8.26
N GLU A 209 8.10 -9.29 -7.09
CA GLU A 209 8.26 -10.50 -6.29
C GLU A 209 6.92 -11.02 -5.77
N LEU A 210 6.05 -10.11 -5.32
CA LEU A 210 4.67 -10.40 -4.92
C LEU A 210 3.78 -10.81 -6.12
N GLY A 211 4.27 -10.68 -7.35
CA GLY A 211 3.53 -11.00 -8.57
C GLY A 211 2.44 -9.98 -8.90
N LEU A 212 2.50 -8.76 -8.36
CA LEU A 212 1.57 -7.65 -8.64
C LEU A 212 1.96 -6.86 -9.90
N LEU A 213 3.24 -6.90 -10.26
CA LEU A 213 3.82 -6.23 -11.42
C LEU A 213 4.52 -7.26 -12.33
N LEU A 214 4.43 -7.09 -13.64
CA LEU A 214 5.26 -7.87 -14.57
C LEU A 214 6.73 -7.48 -14.41
N ARG A 215 7.62 -8.47 -14.45
CA ARG A 215 9.07 -8.29 -14.19
C ARG A 215 9.78 -7.45 -15.27
N SER A 216 9.29 -7.53 -16.51
CA SER A 216 9.91 -6.86 -17.65
C SER A 216 9.34 -5.46 -17.82
N GLU A 217 10.23 -4.49 -18.03
CA GLU A 217 9.85 -3.19 -18.57
C GLU A 217 9.46 -3.37 -20.04
N LEU A 218 8.31 -2.81 -20.41
CA LEU A 218 7.73 -2.94 -21.75
C LEU A 218 7.87 -1.62 -22.49
N GLU A 219 7.88 -1.70 -23.82
CA GLU A 219 7.84 -0.54 -24.72
C GLU A 219 6.59 -0.65 -25.58
N SER A 220 5.87 0.47 -25.74
CA SER A 220 4.72 0.54 -26.63
C SER A 220 5.16 0.41 -28.09
N GLY A 221 4.21 0.14 -28.97
CA GLY A 221 4.40 0.44 -30.39
C GLY A 221 4.69 1.93 -30.62
N GLU A 222 5.20 2.25 -31.82
CA GLU A 222 5.36 3.64 -32.25
C GLU A 222 3.98 4.32 -32.33
N ILE A 223 3.88 5.52 -31.74
CA ILE A 223 2.66 6.31 -31.78
C ILE A 223 2.69 7.16 -33.04
N ASN A 224 1.71 6.95 -33.91
CA ASN A 224 1.61 7.64 -35.20
C ASN A 224 0.79 8.92 -35.07
N ILE A 225 1.14 9.93 -35.86
CA ILE A 225 0.42 11.21 -35.92
C ILE A 225 -1.02 11.02 -36.41
N GLU A 226 -1.22 10.09 -37.34
CA GLU A 226 -2.53 9.77 -37.94
C GLU A 226 -3.46 9.02 -36.96
N SER A 227 -2.92 8.44 -35.90
CA SER A 227 -3.68 7.67 -34.91
C SER A 227 -3.35 8.17 -33.50
N PRO A 228 -4.01 9.24 -33.04
CA PRO A 228 -3.80 9.76 -31.69
C PRO A 228 -4.01 8.68 -30.64
N LEU A 229 -3.14 8.66 -29.63
CA LEU A 229 -3.18 7.65 -28.58
C LEU A 229 -4.14 8.08 -27.48
N ALA A 230 -5.21 7.29 -27.26
CA ALA A 230 -6.05 7.43 -26.08
C ALA A 230 -5.21 7.13 -24.82
N PHE A 231 -5.24 8.03 -23.85
CA PHE A 231 -4.47 7.95 -22.62
C PHE A 231 -5.37 8.31 -21.44
N GLY A 232 -5.39 7.47 -20.42
CA GLY A 232 -6.13 7.70 -19.19
C GLY A 232 -5.21 7.73 -17.99
N TYR A 233 -5.47 8.70 -17.11
CA TYR A 233 -4.88 8.76 -15.78
C TYR A 233 -6.00 8.87 -14.76
N GLN A 234 -6.18 7.82 -13.97
CA GLN A 234 -7.30 7.68 -13.04
C GLN A 234 -8.63 7.93 -13.79
N ASP A 235 -9.44 8.88 -13.34
CA ASP A 235 -10.72 9.22 -13.98
C ASP A 235 -10.59 10.19 -15.16
N SER A 236 -9.38 10.73 -15.41
CA SER A 236 -9.15 11.70 -16.48
C SER A 236 -8.73 11.02 -17.79
N ARG A 237 -9.38 11.40 -18.88
CA ARG A 237 -9.08 10.92 -20.24
C ARG A 237 -8.45 12.02 -21.08
N TYR A 238 -7.45 11.64 -21.85
CA TYR A 238 -6.66 12.50 -22.72
C TYR A 238 -6.47 11.83 -24.08
N LEU A 239 -6.22 12.65 -25.09
CA LEU A 239 -5.78 12.23 -26.40
C LEU A 239 -4.38 12.78 -26.64
N LEU A 240 -3.44 11.90 -26.98
CA LEU A 240 -2.04 12.25 -27.19
C LEU A 240 -1.73 12.24 -28.69
N ILE A 241 -1.40 13.41 -29.25
CA ILE A 241 -1.00 13.55 -30.65
C ILE A 241 0.52 13.79 -30.69
N PRO A 242 1.32 12.87 -31.24
CA PRO A 242 2.78 12.99 -31.21
C PRO A 242 3.26 14.18 -32.04
N THR A 243 4.18 14.97 -31.49
CA THR A 243 4.82 16.11 -32.17
C THR A 243 6.04 15.68 -33.01
N LYS A 244 6.55 14.47 -32.76
CA LYS A 244 7.71 13.87 -33.42
C LYS A 244 7.36 12.48 -33.94
N LYS A 245 8.08 11.99 -34.95
CA LYS A 245 7.96 10.60 -35.41
C LYS A 245 8.72 9.66 -34.47
N ARG A 246 8.35 8.38 -34.46
CA ARG A 246 9.03 7.30 -33.71
C ARG A 246 9.09 7.53 -32.19
N VAL A 247 7.97 8.01 -31.64
CA VAL A 247 7.81 8.18 -30.19
C VAL A 247 7.22 6.91 -29.61
N THR A 248 7.83 6.37 -28.56
CA THR A 248 7.36 5.20 -27.81
C THR A 248 7.29 5.51 -26.31
N LEU A 249 6.40 4.83 -25.62
CA LEU A 249 6.25 4.89 -24.17
C LEU A 249 6.90 3.64 -23.56
N THR A 250 7.66 3.83 -22.50
CA THR A 250 8.22 2.72 -21.71
C THR A 250 7.53 2.66 -20.36
N TYR A 251 7.18 1.45 -19.91
CA TYR A 251 6.31 1.26 -18.74
C TYR A 251 6.46 -0.12 -18.11
N TYR A 252 6.07 -0.23 -16.85
CA TYR A 252 5.74 -1.51 -16.23
C TYR A 252 4.23 -1.74 -16.25
N ARG A 253 3.80 -2.97 -16.47
CA ARG A 253 2.38 -3.35 -16.45
C ARG A 253 2.06 -4.13 -15.18
N LEU A 254 0.91 -3.85 -14.55
CA LEU A 254 0.41 -4.69 -13.45
C LEU A 254 0.01 -6.07 -14.00
N SER A 255 0.29 -7.12 -13.24
CA SER A 255 -0.12 -8.49 -13.58
C SER A 255 -1.65 -8.63 -13.54
N PRO A 256 -2.26 -9.71 -14.05
CA PRO A 256 -3.70 -9.94 -13.92
C PRO A 256 -4.17 -9.84 -12.46
N VAL A 257 -3.45 -10.50 -11.54
CA VAL A 257 -3.70 -10.42 -10.08
C VAL A 257 -3.53 -9.00 -9.56
N GLY A 258 -2.52 -8.26 -10.03
CA GLY A 258 -2.34 -6.85 -9.72
C GLY A 258 -3.54 -6.01 -10.15
N GLN A 259 -4.13 -6.27 -11.31
CA GLN A 259 -5.30 -5.52 -11.78
C GLN A 259 -6.55 -5.81 -10.95
N GLU A 260 -6.80 -7.07 -10.62
CA GLU A 260 -7.89 -7.46 -9.74
C GLU A 260 -7.79 -6.69 -8.41
N ILE A 261 -6.63 -6.73 -7.75
CA ILE A 261 -6.41 -6.05 -6.47
C ILE A 261 -6.47 -4.53 -6.62
N ALA A 262 -5.94 -3.96 -7.71
CA ALA A 262 -5.96 -2.53 -7.95
C ALA A 262 -7.38 -1.98 -8.11
N SER A 263 -8.30 -2.77 -8.67
CA SER A 263 -9.71 -2.36 -8.81
C SER A 263 -10.39 -2.13 -7.45
N LEU A 264 -10.00 -2.89 -6.42
CA LEU A 264 -10.52 -2.80 -5.04
C LEU A 264 -10.08 -1.53 -4.29
N LEU A 265 -8.98 -0.91 -4.72
CA LEU A 265 -8.42 0.27 -4.04
C LEU A 265 -9.12 1.57 -4.46
N GLY A 266 -9.90 1.52 -5.55
CA GLY A 266 -10.54 2.68 -6.16
C GLY A 266 -9.53 3.61 -6.84
N ASN A 267 -10.06 4.61 -7.56
CA ASN A 267 -9.24 5.65 -8.16
C ASN A 267 -8.94 6.73 -7.11
N LYS A 268 -7.67 7.16 -7.06
CA LYS A 268 -7.22 8.25 -6.20
C LYS A 268 -6.18 9.07 -6.92
N ASN A 269 -6.54 10.32 -7.18
CA ASN A 269 -5.67 11.26 -7.86
C ASN A 269 -4.46 11.62 -6.99
N HIS A 270 -3.29 11.63 -7.62
CA HIS A 270 -2.06 12.16 -7.04
C HIS A 270 -1.67 13.42 -7.82
N GLU A 271 -2.22 14.57 -7.44
CA GLU A 271 -2.12 15.83 -8.20
C GLU A 271 -0.68 16.22 -8.58
N PRO A 272 0.32 16.20 -7.66
CA PRO A 272 1.71 16.53 -8.04
C PRO A 272 2.29 15.58 -9.11
N TYR A 273 1.87 14.31 -9.08
CA TYR A 273 2.33 13.33 -10.07
C TYR A 273 1.65 13.58 -11.41
N ARG A 274 0.34 13.87 -11.40
CA ARG A 274 -0.41 14.21 -12.59
C ARG A 274 0.21 15.40 -13.31
N GLU A 275 0.59 16.45 -12.59
CA GLU A 275 1.24 17.63 -13.17
C GLU A 275 2.56 17.28 -13.87
N SER A 276 3.46 16.56 -13.18
CA SER A 276 4.72 16.11 -13.80
C SER A 276 4.52 15.15 -14.97
N LEU A 277 3.50 14.28 -14.90
CA LEU A 277 3.14 13.39 -16.00
C LEU A 277 2.69 14.19 -17.22
N LEU A 278 1.79 15.16 -17.03
CA LEU A 278 1.29 16.01 -18.13
C LEU A 278 2.39 16.89 -18.70
N GLU A 279 3.27 17.44 -17.87
CA GLU A 279 4.44 18.21 -18.33
C GLU A 279 5.37 17.34 -19.19
N LEU A 280 5.66 16.11 -18.74
CA LEU A 280 6.46 15.16 -19.51
C LEU A 280 5.81 14.82 -20.85
N LEU A 281 4.49 14.56 -20.85
CA LEU A 281 3.73 14.28 -22.07
C LEU A 281 3.77 15.48 -23.03
N ALA A 282 3.57 16.70 -22.53
CA ALA A 282 3.56 17.93 -23.33
C ALA A 282 4.88 18.21 -24.08
N LYS A 283 6.02 17.64 -23.62
CA LYS A 283 7.31 17.75 -24.33
C LYS A 283 7.34 17.01 -25.67
N HIS A 284 6.49 15.99 -25.82
CA HIS A 284 6.47 15.11 -27.01
C HIS A 284 5.11 14.99 -27.68
N PHE A 285 4.04 15.40 -27.01
CA PHE A 285 2.67 15.29 -27.48
C PHE A 285 1.91 16.61 -27.33
N ILE A 286 0.99 16.87 -28.24
CA ILE A 286 -0.15 17.75 -27.96
C ILE A 286 -1.11 16.93 -27.11
N VAL A 287 -1.42 17.43 -25.91
CA VAL A 287 -2.27 16.75 -24.92
C VAL A 287 -3.64 17.40 -24.92
N GLU A 288 -4.62 16.73 -25.51
CA GLU A 288 -6.01 17.20 -25.51
C GLU A 288 -6.77 16.49 -24.39
N LYS A 289 -7.39 17.25 -23.48
CA LYS A 289 -8.25 16.66 -22.47
C LYS A 289 -9.57 16.29 -23.12
N ASN A 290 -9.91 15.00 -23.09
CA ASN A 290 -11.20 14.56 -23.58
C ASN A 290 -12.22 14.74 -22.44
N GLU A 291 -12.95 15.85 -22.48
CA GLU A 291 -14.12 16.05 -21.62
C GLU A 291 -15.24 15.13 -22.14
N GLY A 292 -15.17 13.86 -21.72
CA GLY A 292 -16.26 12.92 -21.95
C GLY A 292 -17.52 13.45 -21.26
N SER A 293 -18.44 13.99 -22.07
CA SER A 293 -19.82 14.23 -21.70
C SER A 293 -20.37 13.05 -20.91
N GLN A 294 -21.01 13.34 -19.77
CA GLN A 294 -21.94 12.40 -19.14
C GLN A 294 -23.01 12.04 -20.16
N LEU A 295 -22.88 10.86 -20.79
CA LEU A 295 -23.92 10.28 -21.64
C LEU A 295 -24.48 9.06 -20.91
N ASN A 296 -25.56 9.33 -20.17
CA ASN A 296 -26.75 8.51 -19.96
C ASN A 296 -26.55 7.00 -19.79
N LEU A 297 -26.50 6.54 -18.53
CA LEU A 297 -27.10 5.27 -18.16
C LEU A 297 -28.60 5.50 -17.94
N ALA A 298 -29.36 5.41 -19.03
CA ALA A 298 -30.80 5.27 -19.01
C ALA A 298 -31.18 4.25 -20.07
N THR A 299 -31.13 2.96 -19.72
CA THR A 299 -32.20 1.97 -19.92
C THR A 299 -31.83 0.66 -19.25
#